data_AF-A0A4P9YYR5-F1
#
_entry.id   AF-A0A4P9YYR5-F1
#
_cell.length_a   1.000
_cell.length_b   1.000
_cell.length_c   1.000
_cell.angle_alpha   90.00
_cell.angle_beta   90.00
_cell.angle_gamma   90.00
#
_symmetry.space_group_name_H-M   'P 1'
#
loop_
_entity.id
_entity.type
_entity.pdbx_description
1 polymer ?
#
loop_
_entity_poly.entity_id
_entity_poly.type
_entity_poly.pdbx_seq_one_letter_code
_entity_poly.pdbx_strand_id
1 'polypeptide(L)'
;MSAISITANEHYSDTWAHNATRVWGIPMHPLSQMSILDFVTESMADGDVARARGRLFGIQLQLTVFILAGWVFVRNLVISVRLSRRQLHALPGWCCLISSLLGTSLAVLFGLAMVFPQFNCHILLWYFIFAKNISCFCHSTIILHKLYLALLRRRWVLIVGTVVNTLHLAFSAILIMTSVIALEPYYGCVIYYISLAPLLCVTTSTPQSALFLFVFSHIAYQQYRKLGLRAWRQLARDGIQAMILVLTVNLVCNLLLSFKVGRDLADAFFYIDWVLTLTILTNYCVNVCNAADSLSGPRHDNSNMTHVDITPTITSSNGRRFTSKANLTSYFNIQSTR
;
A
#
# COMPACT_ATOMS: atom_id res chain seq x y z
N MET A 1 31.15 16.10 -6.07
CA MET A 1 31.83 14.78 -6.01
C MET A 1 30.93 13.59 -6.39
N SER A 2 29.68 13.77 -6.84
CA SER A 2 28.73 12.68 -7.16
C SER A 2 28.56 12.36 -8.66
N ALA A 3 29.16 13.13 -9.57
CA ALA A 3 29.02 12.90 -11.02
C ALA A 3 30.01 11.86 -11.58
N ILE A 4 31.16 11.63 -10.93
CA ILE A 4 32.24 10.77 -11.45
C ILE A 4 31.94 9.27 -11.21
N SER A 5 31.15 8.92 -10.19
CA SER A 5 30.76 7.52 -9.95
C SER A 5 29.64 7.02 -10.87
N ILE A 6 28.95 7.91 -11.59
CA ILE A 6 27.84 7.53 -12.48
C ILE A 6 28.39 6.99 -13.80
N THR A 7 29.42 7.61 -14.36
CA THR A 7 29.98 7.22 -15.67
C THR A 7 30.76 5.90 -15.64
N ALA A 8 31.45 5.59 -14.53
CA ALA A 8 32.15 4.32 -14.37
C ALA A 8 31.16 3.13 -14.28
N ASN A 9 30.01 3.33 -13.64
CA ASN A 9 28.96 2.31 -13.56
C ASN A 9 28.22 2.13 -14.89
N GLU A 10 28.01 3.20 -15.67
CA GLU A 10 27.42 3.09 -17.01
C GLU A 10 28.30 2.28 -17.97
N HIS A 11 29.61 2.53 -17.99
CA HIS A 11 30.51 1.79 -18.88
C HIS A 11 30.70 0.32 -18.47
N TYR A 12 30.69 0.03 -17.16
CA TYR A 12 30.67 -1.36 -16.69
C TYR A 12 29.34 -2.04 -17.09
N SER A 13 28.22 -1.32 -16.95
CA SER A 13 26.87 -1.80 -17.24
C SER A 13 26.73 -2.41 -18.64
N ASP A 14 27.23 -1.72 -19.66
CA ASP A 14 26.99 -2.13 -21.04
C ASP A 14 27.74 -3.41 -21.41
N THR A 15 28.99 -3.55 -20.96
CA THR A 15 29.82 -4.70 -21.34
C THR A 15 29.33 -6.03 -20.76
N TRP A 16 28.85 -6.05 -19.51
CA TRP A 16 28.35 -7.28 -18.89
C TRP A 16 26.96 -7.64 -19.44
N ALA A 17 26.10 -6.65 -19.70
CA ALA A 17 24.72 -6.88 -20.14
C ALA A 17 24.63 -7.55 -21.52
N HIS A 18 25.62 -7.32 -22.39
CA HIS A 18 25.71 -7.98 -23.70
C HIS A 18 26.09 -9.46 -23.60
N ASN A 19 26.90 -9.85 -22.60
CA ASN A 19 27.38 -11.22 -22.41
C ASN A 19 26.58 -12.01 -21.35
N ALA A 20 25.58 -11.38 -20.72
CA ALA A 20 24.78 -12.00 -19.67
C ALA A 20 23.91 -13.14 -20.20
N THR A 21 23.77 -14.19 -19.40
CA THR A 21 22.76 -15.23 -19.65
C THR A 21 21.36 -14.62 -19.53
N ARG A 22 20.49 -14.89 -20.51
CA ARG A 22 19.13 -14.33 -20.52
C ARG A 22 18.11 -15.43 -20.26
N VAL A 23 17.29 -15.23 -19.22
CA VAL A 23 16.13 -16.08 -18.96
C VAL A 23 14.90 -15.28 -19.36
N TRP A 24 14.18 -15.75 -20.38
CA TRP A 24 12.98 -15.09 -20.91
C TRP A 24 13.26 -13.66 -21.42
N GLY A 25 14.49 -13.42 -21.91
CA GLY A 25 14.94 -12.12 -22.39
C GLY A 25 15.48 -11.19 -21.29
N ILE A 26 15.37 -11.55 -20.01
CA ILE A 26 15.85 -10.77 -18.87
C ILE A 26 17.33 -11.11 -18.61
N PRO A 27 18.25 -10.13 -18.60
CA PRO A 27 19.66 -10.38 -18.33
C PRO A 27 19.88 -10.74 -16.86
N MET A 28 20.52 -11.89 -16.61
CA MET A 28 20.82 -12.38 -15.27
C MET A 28 22.25 -11.99 -14.88
N HIS A 29 22.40 -11.20 -13.82
CA HIS A 29 23.72 -10.92 -13.25
C HIS A 29 24.21 -12.15 -12.46
N PRO A 30 25.47 -12.59 -12.60
CA PRO A 30 25.97 -13.79 -11.93
C PRO A 30 25.84 -13.69 -10.40
N LEU A 31 26.12 -12.52 -9.81
CA LEU A 31 25.96 -12.29 -8.36
C LEU A 31 24.51 -12.46 -7.86
N SER A 32 23.50 -12.37 -8.72
CA SER A 32 22.10 -12.56 -8.32
C SER A 32 21.71 -14.03 -8.16
N GLN A 33 22.47 -14.93 -8.79
CA GLN A 33 22.27 -16.38 -8.74
C GLN A 33 23.05 -17.04 -7.60
N MET A 34 23.98 -16.29 -6.99
CA MET A 34 24.74 -16.75 -5.84
C MET A 34 23.85 -16.69 -4.58
N SER A 35 23.96 -17.71 -3.74
CA SER A 35 23.27 -17.69 -2.45
C SER A 35 23.92 -16.63 -1.54
N ILE A 36 23.12 -16.09 -0.62
CA ILE A 36 23.60 -15.07 0.34
C ILE A 36 24.75 -15.62 1.19
N LEU A 37 24.68 -16.92 1.55
CA LEU A 37 25.72 -17.61 2.31
C LEU A 37 27.01 -17.73 1.49
N ASP A 38 26.92 -18.20 0.25
CA ASP A 38 28.09 -18.38 -0.61
C ASP A 38 28.81 -17.04 -0.81
N PHE A 39 28.05 -15.96 -1.03
CA PHE A 39 28.59 -14.62 -1.21
C PHE A 39 29.37 -14.13 0.02
N VAL A 40 28.94 -14.47 1.22
CA VAL A 40 29.69 -14.14 2.45
C VAL A 40 30.91 -15.05 2.58
N THR A 41 30.77 -16.36 2.33
CA THR A 41 31.88 -17.31 2.48
C THR A 41 33.01 -17.09 1.48
N GLU A 42 32.71 -16.66 0.25
CA GLU A 42 33.72 -16.33 -0.77
C GLU A 42 34.65 -15.22 -0.26
N SER A 43 34.10 -14.16 0.34
CA SER A 43 34.93 -13.09 0.92
C SER A 43 35.79 -13.52 2.11
N MET A 44 35.38 -14.57 2.83
CA MET A 44 36.17 -15.14 3.91
C MET A 44 37.32 -16.00 3.37
N ALA A 45 37.11 -16.71 2.26
CA ALA A 45 38.13 -17.53 1.61
C ALA A 45 39.30 -16.68 1.07
N ASP A 46 39.00 -15.47 0.59
CA ASP A 46 40.02 -14.51 0.10
C ASP A 46 40.88 -13.90 1.22
N GLY A 47 40.54 -14.10 2.49
CA GLY A 47 41.25 -13.51 3.63
C GLY A 47 40.98 -12.02 3.87
N ASP A 48 40.09 -11.38 3.08
CA ASP A 48 39.70 -9.98 3.24
C ASP A 48 38.55 -9.83 4.26
N VAL A 49 38.93 -9.84 5.54
CA VAL A 49 38.01 -9.69 6.68
C VAL A 49 37.21 -8.38 6.61
N ALA A 50 37.77 -7.31 6.06
CA ALA A 50 37.08 -6.01 5.98
C ALA A 50 35.90 -6.07 5.00
N ARG A 51 36.12 -6.67 3.81
CA ARG A 51 35.05 -6.90 2.82
C ARG A 51 33.97 -7.84 3.36
N ALA A 52 34.35 -8.91 4.04
CA ALA A 52 33.40 -9.84 4.65
C ALA A 52 32.49 -9.17 5.70
N ARG A 53 33.06 -8.29 6.54
CA ARG A 53 32.28 -7.48 7.51
C ARG A 53 31.31 -6.53 6.82
N GLY A 54 31.73 -5.88 5.73
CA GLY A 54 30.86 -5.01 4.93
C GLY A 54 29.65 -5.78 4.39
N ARG A 55 29.91 -6.91 3.71
CA ARG A 55 28.89 -7.83 3.18
C ARG A 55 27.88 -8.24 4.25
N LEU A 56 28.38 -8.70 5.40
CA LEU A 56 27.54 -9.14 6.50
C LEU A 56 26.68 -8.00 7.07
N PHE A 57 27.24 -6.79 7.20
CA PHE A 57 26.51 -5.63 7.70
C PHE A 57 25.33 -5.25 6.79
N GLY A 58 25.55 -5.20 5.46
CA GLY A 58 24.48 -4.89 4.50
C GLY A 58 23.32 -5.87 4.57
N ILE A 59 23.64 -7.17 4.59
CA ILE A 59 22.65 -8.25 4.70
C ILE A 59 21.88 -8.17 6.04
N GLN A 60 22.59 -7.94 7.15
CA GLN A 60 21.97 -7.81 8.47
C GLN A 60 21.06 -6.59 8.56
N LEU A 61 21.46 -5.46 7.98
CA LEU A 61 20.64 -4.26 7.92
C LEU A 61 19.34 -4.52 7.14
N GLN A 62 19.46 -5.10 5.94
CA GLN A 62 18.31 -5.46 5.11
C GLN A 62 17.37 -6.43 5.84
N LEU A 63 17.92 -7.50 6.45
CA LEU A 63 17.16 -8.46 7.23
C LEU A 63 16.43 -7.81 8.41
N THR A 64 17.09 -6.89 9.12
CA THR A 64 16.49 -6.16 10.24
C THR A 64 15.27 -5.36 9.79
N VAL A 65 15.37 -4.67 8.65
CA VAL A 65 14.23 -3.93 8.06
C VAL A 65 13.07 -4.89 7.72
N PHE A 66 13.35 -6.04 7.12
CA PHE A 66 12.34 -7.06 6.80
C PHE A 66 11.69 -7.67 8.04
N ILE A 67 12.44 -7.93 9.10
CA ILE A 67 11.90 -8.47 10.36
C ILE A 67 10.96 -7.46 11.02
N LEU A 68 11.38 -6.19 11.14
CA LEU A 68 10.58 -5.14 11.76
C LEU A 68 9.26 -4.92 11.00
N ALA A 69 9.33 -4.84 9.67
CA ALA A 69 8.14 -4.74 8.84
C ALA A 69 7.28 -6.01 8.88
N GLY A 70 7.90 -7.20 8.90
CA GLY A 70 7.23 -8.48 9.05
C GLY A 70 6.37 -8.54 10.30
N TRP A 71 6.87 -8.02 11.43
CA TRP A 71 6.09 -7.89 12.66
C TRP A 71 4.85 -7.00 12.48
N VAL A 72 4.99 -5.87 11.77
CA VAL A 72 3.85 -5.00 11.43
C VAL A 72 2.85 -5.71 10.51
N PHE A 73 3.32 -6.49 9.52
CA PHE A 73 2.45 -7.29 8.65
C PHE A 73 1.69 -8.37 9.44
N VAL A 74 2.33 -9.07 10.37
CA VAL A 74 1.67 -10.06 11.24
C VAL A 74 0.58 -9.39 12.09
N ARG A 75 0.86 -8.21 12.65
CA ARG A 75 -0.16 -7.44 13.38
C ARG A 75 -1.35 -7.09 12.48
N ASN A 76 -1.10 -6.57 11.28
CA ASN A 76 -2.15 -6.24 10.31
C ASN A 76 -2.90 -7.49 9.82
N LEU A 77 -2.24 -8.65 9.72
CA LEU A 77 -2.83 -9.93 9.36
C LEU A 77 -3.85 -10.37 10.42
N VAL A 78 -3.47 -10.34 11.70
CA VAL A 78 -4.38 -10.69 12.81
C VAL A 78 -5.62 -9.78 12.81
N ILE A 79 -5.44 -8.47 12.59
CA ILE A 79 -6.55 -7.52 12.50
C ILE A 79 -7.44 -7.81 11.28
N SER A 80 -6.83 -8.05 10.12
CA SER A 80 -7.55 -8.32 8.86
C SER A 80 -8.32 -9.64 8.90
N VAL A 81 -7.82 -10.67 9.58
CA VAL A 81 -8.56 -11.91 9.85
C VAL A 81 -9.81 -11.63 10.68
N ARG A 82 -9.70 -10.79 11.73
CA ARG A 82 -10.85 -10.41 12.56
C ARG A 82 -11.88 -9.62 11.75
N LEU A 83 -11.44 -8.68 10.91
CA LEU A 83 -12.32 -7.93 10.01
C LEU A 83 -13.05 -8.83 9.03
N SER A 84 -12.32 -9.75 8.37
CA SER A 84 -12.89 -10.67 7.38
C SER A 84 -13.88 -11.65 8.01
N ARG A 85 -13.63 -12.10 9.25
CA ARG A 85 -14.56 -12.97 9.99
C ARG A 85 -15.86 -12.24 10.38
N ARG A 86 -15.79 -10.95 10.72
CA ARG A 86 -16.99 -10.15 11.05
C ARG A 86 -17.83 -9.83 9.83
N GLN A 87 -17.20 -9.63 8.67
CA GLN A 87 -17.87 -9.20 7.44
C GLN A 87 -17.42 -10.05 6.25
N LEU A 88 -17.86 -11.31 6.20
CA LEU A 88 -17.45 -12.28 5.17
C LEU A 88 -17.66 -11.81 3.73
N HIS A 89 -18.66 -10.96 3.50
CA HIS A 89 -19.00 -10.44 2.16
C HIS A 89 -18.38 -9.08 1.84
N ALA A 90 -17.63 -8.47 2.77
CA ALA A 90 -17.00 -7.17 2.55
C ALA A 90 -15.64 -7.31 1.85
N LEU A 91 -15.57 -6.89 0.58
CA LEU A 91 -14.34 -6.86 -0.23
C LEU A 91 -13.13 -6.22 0.50
N PRO A 92 -13.27 -5.11 1.25
CA PRO A 92 -12.11 -4.49 1.91
C PRO A 92 -11.41 -5.40 2.91
N GLY A 93 -12.13 -6.25 3.64
CA GLY A 93 -11.55 -7.20 4.59
C GLY A 93 -10.62 -8.19 3.90
N TRP A 94 -11.08 -8.77 2.78
CA TRP A 94 -10.30 -9.69 1.96
C TRP A 94 -9.08 -9.03 1.32
N CYS A 95 -9.21 -7.80 0.81
CA CYS A 95 -8.08 -7.07 0.26
C CYS A 95 -6.98 -6.80 1.30
N CYS A 96 -7.35 -6.39 2.52
CA CYS A 96 -6.38 -6.23 3.62
C CYS A 96 -5.76 -7.57 4.05
N LEU A 97 -6.55 -8.65 4.04
CA LEU A 97 -6.08 -10.00 4.37
C LEU A 97 -5.04 -10.50 3.37
N ILE A 98 -5.32 -10.39 2.07
CA ILE A 98 -4.39 -10.82 1.00
C ILE A 98 -3.10 -10.00 1.07
N SER A 99 -3.21 -8.68 1.19
CA SER A 99 -2.03 -7.79 1.30
C SER A 99 -1.15 -8.12 2.52
N SER A 100 -1.76 -8.29 3.69
CA SER A 100 -1.05 -8.62 4.92
C SER A 100 -0.43 -10.03 4.90
N LEU A 101 -1.10 -10.99 4.25
CA LEU A 101 -0.56 -12.33 4.05
C LEU A 101 0.70 -12.29 3.17
N LEU A 102 0.64 -11.58 2.04
CA LEU A 102 1.76 -11.42 1.10
C LEU A 102 2.98 -10.73 1.73
N GLY A 103 2.75 -9.71 2.56
CA GLY A 103 3.84 -9.06 3.31
C GLY A 103 4.44 -9.96 4.39
N THR A 104 3.61 -10.78 5.04
CA THR A 104 4.06 -11.75 6.05
C THR A 104 4.88 -12.88 5.42
N SER A 105 4.39 -13.46 4.32
CA SER A 105 5.10 -14.52 3.59
C SER A 105 6.42 -14.03 3.01
N LEU A 106 6.49 -12.77 2.58
CA LEU A 106 7.75 -12.14 2.17
C LEU A 106 8.77 -12.10 3.32
N ALA A 107 8.35 -11.65 4.51
CA ALA A 107 9.25 -11.59 5.67
C ALA A 107 9.75 -12.99 6.08
N VAL A 108 8.87 -14.00 6.02
CA VAL A 108 9.25 -15.40 6.24
C VAL A 108 10.25 -15.88 5.18
N LEU A 109 10.01 -15.58 3.91
CA LEU A 109 10.89 -15.96 2.81
C LEU A 109 12.30 -15.36 2.96
N PHE A 110 12.40 -14.08 3.35
CA PHE A 110 13.69 -13.45 3.67
C PHE A 110 14.39 -14.11 4.86
N GLY A 111 13.65 -14.49 5.90
CA GLY A 111 14.20 -15.25 7.02
C GLY A 111 14.73 -16.63 6.60
N LEU A 112 13.98 -17.34 5.75
CA LEU A 112 14.39 -18.65 5.22
C LEU A 112 15.62 -18.53 4.31
N ALA A 113 15.74 -17.47 3.53
CA ALA A 113 16.90 -17.26 2.66
C ALA A 113 18.24 -17.10 3.41
N MET A 114 18.20 -16.76 4.70
CA MET A 114 19.39 -16.72 5.54
C MET A 114 19.86 -18.11 6.00
N VAL A 115 18.98 -19.10 5.96
CA VAL A 115 19.25 -20.47 6.44
C VAL A 115 19.48 -21.43 5.28
N PHE A 116 18.74 -21.27 4.19
CA PHE A 116 18.76 -22.19 3.06
C PHE A 116 19.49 -21.60 1.85
N PRO A 117 20.54 -22.26 1.34
CA PRO A 117 21.32 -21.77 0.20
C PRO A 117 20.55 -21.81 -1.14
N GLN A 118 19.38 -22.45 -1.17
CA GLN A 118 18.55 -22.55 -2.37
C GLN A 118 17.88 -21.21 -2.75
N PHE A 119 17.83 -20.24 -1.83
CA PHE A 119 17.21 -18.95 -2.10
C PHE A 119 18.23 -17.95 -2.64
N ASN A 120 18.02 -17.61 -3.90
CA ASN A 120 18.79 -16.58 -4.58
C ASN A 120 18.10 -15.22 -4.44
N CYS A 121 18.91 -14.16 -4.50
CA CYS A 121 18.43 -12.78 -4.45
C CYS A 121 17.35 -12.47 -5.50
N HIS A 122 17.49 -13.09 -6.66
CA HIS A 122 16.54 -12.98 -7.75
C HIS A 122 15.12 -13.47 -7.39
N ILE A 123 15.01 -14.63 -6.73
CA ILE A 123 13.72 -15.21 -6.32
C ILE A 123 13.04 -14.28 -5.30
N LEU A 124 13.82 -13.78 -4.33
CA LEU A 124 13.32 -12.88 -3.29
C LEU A 124 12.75 -11.58 -3.87
N LEU A 125 13.49 -10.95 -4.79
CA LEU A 125 13.08 -9.68 -5.37
C LEU A 125 11.94 -9.83 -6.37
N TRP A 126 11.89 -10.91 -7.15
CA TRP A 126 10.72 -11.21 -7.99
C TRP A 126 9.47 -11.43 -7.17
N TYR A 127 9.59 -12.20 -6.09
CA TYR A 127 8.49 -12.41 -5.16
C TYR A 127 8.05 -11.10 -4.50
N PHE A 128 8.99 -10.24 -4.08
CA PHE A 128 8.71 -8.91 -3.56
C PHE A 128 7.92 -8.05 -4.56
N ILE A 129 8.38 -7.94 -5.81
CA ILE A 129 7.72 -7.13 -6.84
C ILE A 129 6.30 -7.67 -7.09
N PHE A 130 6.15 -8.98 -7.22
CA PHE A 130 4.84 -9.61 -7.42
C PHE A 130 3.88 -9.36 -6.25
N ALA A 131 4.33 -9.63 -5.03
CA ALA A 131 3.56 -9.44 -3.80
C ALA A 131 3.15 -7.98 -3.60
N LYS A 132 4.07 -7.04 -3.85
CA LYS A 132 3.82 -5.60 -3.81
C LYS A 132 2.76 -5.20 -4.83
N ASN A 133 2.86 -5.67 -6.08
CA ASN A 133 1.88 -5.36 -7.10
C ASN A 133 0.48 -5.81 -6.70
N ILE A 134 0.30 -7.06 -6.28
CA ILE A 134 -1.00 -7.54 -5.82
C ILE A 134 -1.53 -6.70 -4.65
N SER A 135 -0.65 -6.33 -3.72
CA SER A 135 -1.03 -5.45 -2.62
C SER A 135 -1.49 -4.07 -3.11
N CYS A 136 -0.78 -3.46 -4.06
CA CYS A 136 -1.19 -2.18 -4.66
C CYS A 136 -2.58 -2.31 -5.30
N PHE A 137 -2.88 -3.41 -6.00
CA PHE A 137 -4.22 -3.70 -6.52
C PHE A 137 -5.28 -3.78 -5.43
N CYS A 138 -4.96 -4.46 -4.32
CA CYS A 138 -5.86 -4.54 -3.16
C CYS A 138 -6.13 -3.15 -2.58
N HIS A 139 -5.09 -2.33 -2.40
CA HIS A 139 -5.20 -0.97 -1.87
C HIS A 139 -6.05 -0.07 -2.79
N SER A 140 -5.76 -0.08 -4.09
CA SER A 140 -6.55 0.64 -5.07
C SER A 140 -8.01 0.21 -5.06
N THR A 141 -8.26 -1.10 -5.03
CA THR A 141 -9.63 -1.65 -5.01
C THR A 141 -10.42 -1.16 -3.79
N ILE A 142 -9.80 -1.11 -2.61
CA ILE A 142 -10.43 -0.57 -1.39
C ILE A 142 -10.84 0.89 -1.59
N ILE A 143 -9.93 1.71 -2.13
CA ILE A 143 -10.17 3.14 -2.36
C ILE A 143 -11.27 3.32 -3.42
N LEU A 144 -11.17 2.64 -4.57
CA LEU A 144 -12.17 2.67 -5.65
C LEU A 144 -13.55 2.25 -5.15
N HIS A 145 -13.63 1.21 -4.33
CA HIS A 145 -14.91 0.73 -3.79
C HIS A 145 -15.58 1.81 -2.94
N LYS A 146 -14.83 2.48 -2.06
CA LYS A 146 -15.35 3.60 -1.26
C LYS A 146 -15.73 4.79 -2.13
N LEU A 147 -14.93 5.11 -3.13
CA LEU A 147 -15.20 6.19 -4.08
C LEU A 147 -16.47 5.94 -4.89
N TYR A 148 -16.66 4.70 -5.34
CA TYR A 148 -17.83 4.25 -6.07
C TYR A 148 -19.11 4.40 -5.24
N LEU A 149 -19.07 4.02 -3.95
CA LEU A 149 -20.18 4.23 -3.02
C LEU A 149 -20.46 5.72 -2.78
N ALA A 150 -19.42 6.52 -2.58
CA ALA A 150 -19.55 7.96 -2.32
C ALA A 150 -20.09 8.74 -3.53
N LEU A 151 -19.82 8.28 -4.75
CA LEU A 151 -20.33 8.88 -6.00
C LEU A 151 -21.67 8.28 -6.48
N LEU A 152 -22.47 7.72 -5.58
CA LEU A 152 -23.80 7.18 -5.90
C LEU A 152 -23.74 6.12 -7.00
N ARG A 153 -22.74 5.22 -6.94
CA ARG A 153 -22.63 4.04 -7.81
C ARG A 153 -22.45 4.35 -9.30
N ARG A 154 -21.84 5.48 -9.64
CA ARG A 154 -21.47 5.82 -11.03
C ARG A 154 -20.41 4.86 -11.57
N ARG A 155 -20.78 4.06 -12.59
CA ARG A 155 -19.92 3.01 -13.19
C ARG A 155 -18.62 3.55 -13.81
N TRP A 156 -18.63 4.77 -14.34
CA TRP A 156 -17.45 5.36 -14.99
C TRP A 156 -16.22 5.46 -14.07
N VAL A 157 -16.44 5.65 -12.76
CA VAL A 157 -15.36 5.71 -11.75
C VAL A 157 -14.59 4.39 -11.67
N LEU A 158 -15.31 3.26 -11.76
CA LEU A 158 -14.68 1.94 -11.75
C LEU A 158 -13.91 1.70 -13.03
N ILE A 159 -14.44 2.11 -14.19
CA ILE A 159 -13.77 1.95 -15.48
C ILE A 159 -12.46 2.74 -15.48
N VAL A 160 -12.51 4.04 -15.18
CA VAL A 160 -11.32 4.90 -15.16
C VAL A 160 -10.31 4.42 -14.12
N GLY A 161 -10.76 4.10 -12.91
CA GLY A 161 -9.86 3.62 -11.86
C GLY A 161 -9.22 2.28 -12.21
N THR A 162 -9.93 1.37 -12.88
CA THR A 162 -9.37 0.09 -13.33
C THR A 162 -8.32 0.30 -14.43
N VAL A 163 -8.59 1.18 -15.40
CA VAL A 163 -7.63 1.53 -16.45
C VAL A 163 -6.34 2.10 -15.85
N VAL A 164 -6.46 3.00 -14.87
CA VAL A 164 -5.31 3.57 -14.16
C VAL A 164 -4.54 2.52 -13.37
N ASN A 165 -5.24 1.58 -12.71
CA ASN A 165 -4.58 0.47 -12.02
C ASN A 165 -3.82 -0.44 -13.00
N THR A 166 -4.40 -0.74 -14.17
CA THR A 166 -3.73 -1.56 -15.20
C THR A 166 -2.45 -0.91 -15.71
N LEU A 167 -2.41 0.42 -15.83
CA LEU A 167 -1.19 1.14 -16.19
C LEU A 167 -0.05 0.89 -15.18
N HIS A 168 -0.37 0.77 -13.89
CA HIS A 168 0.59 0.45 -12.85
C HIS A 168 1.17 -0.97 -13.01
N LEU A 169 0.37 -1.97 -13.42
CA LEU A 169 0.90 -3.31 -13.75
C LEU A 169 1.83 -3.29 -14.93
N ALA A 170 1.46 -2.57 -15.99
CA ALA A 170 2.28 -2.46 -17.18
C ALA A 170 3.66 -1.88 -16.83
N PHE A 171 3.69 -0.86 -15.96
CA PHE A 171 4.93 -0.30 -15.46
C PHE A 171 5.77 -1.31 -14.67
N SER A 172 5.16 -2.03 -13.74
CA SER A 172 5.87 -3.08 -12.99
C SER A 172 6.40 -4.19 -13.88
N ALA A 173 5.67 -4.58 -14.92
CA ALA A 173 6.15 -5.56 -15.90
C ALA A 173 7.38 -5.03 -16.65
N ILE A 174 7.36 -3.76 -17.09
CA ILE A 174 8.52 -3.11 -17.70
C ILE A 174 9.70 -3.08 -16.73
N LEU A 175 9.47 -2.75 -15.46
CA LEU A 175 10.53 -2.79 -14.45
C LEU A 175 11.15 -4.18 -14.32
N ILE A 176 10.36 -5.24 -14.18
CA ILE A 176 10.88 -6.61 -14.10
C ILE A 176 11.73 -6.95 -15.33
N MET A 177 11.27 -6.58 -16.52
CA MET A 177 11.96 -6.91 -17.77
C MET A 177 13.25 -6.11 -18.00
N THR A 178 13.38 -4.94 -17.38
CA THR A 178 14.50 -4.00 -17.61
C THR A 178 15.44 -3.87 -16.41
N SER A 179 15.04 -4.34 -15.24
CA SER A 179 15.83 -4.26 -14.03
C SER A 179 16.89 -5.35 -13.95
N VAL A 180 18.02 -5.01 -13.34
CA VAL A 180 19.10 -5.95 -13.05
C VAL A 180 19.19 -6.10 -11.56
N ILE A 181 19.18 -7.34 -11.09
CA ILE A 181 19.31 -7.65 -9.67
C ILE A 181 20.76 -8.03 -9.42
N ALA A 182 21.37 -7.57 -8.34
CA ALA A 182 22.67 -8.05 -7.89
C ALA A 182 22.82 -7.96 -6.36
N LEU A 183 23.78 -8.71 -5.81
CA LEU A 183 24.19 -8.60 -4.42
C LEU A 183 25.31 -7.57 -4.29
N GLU A 184 25.08 -6.54 -3.49
CA GLU A 184 26.02 -5.45 -3.22
C GLU A 184 26.50 -5.55 -1.75
N PRO A 185 27.81 -5.39 -1.47
CA PRO A 185 28.36 -5.63 -0.14
C PRO A 185 27.71 -4.78 0.96
N TYR A 186 27.38 -3.51 0.71
CA TYR A 186 26.90 -2.63 1.79
C TYR A 186 25.37 -2.62 1.95
N TYR A 187 24.64 -3.19 0.99
CA TYR A 187 23.18 -3.02 0.90
C TYR A 187 22.44 -4.36 0.79
N GLY A 188 23.16 -5.45 0.51
CA GLY A 188 22.58 -6.77 0.29
C GLY A 188 21.97 -6.88 -1.10
N CYS A 189 20.74 -7.33 -1.20
CA CYS A 189 19.99 -7.46 -2.44
C CYS A 189 19.50 -6.10 -2.95
N VAL A 190 20.03 -5.64 -4.08
CA VAL A 190 19.68 -4.35 -4.69
C VAL A 190 19.13 -4.54 -6.11
N ILE A 191 18.17 -3.71 -6.50
CA ILE A 191 17.69 -3.63 -7.87
C ILE A 191 18.30 -2.41 -8.57
N TYR A 192 19.09 -2.67 -9.60
CA TYR A 192 19.58 -1.64 -10.51
C TYR A 192 18.54 -1.36 -11.59
N TYR A 193 17.95 -0.18 -11.52
CA TYR A 193 17.00 0.31 -12.50
C TYR A 193 17.67 1.18 -13.57
N ILE A 194 17.11 1.17 -14.77
CA ILE A 194 17.44 2.16 -15.81
C ILE A 194 17.21 3.59 -15.28
N SER A 195 18.02 4.55 -15.72
CA SER A 195 17.95 5.95 -15.28
C SER A 195 16.55 6.59 -15.43
N LEU A 196 15.73 6.11 -16.38
CA LEU A 196 14.36 6.55 -16.62
C LEU A 196 13.32 5.93 -15.67
N ALA A 197 13.63 4.84 -14.98
CA ALA A 197 12.67 4.11 -14.16
C ALA A 197 12.09 4.91 -12.99
N PRO A 198 12.86 5.70 -12.21
CA PRO A 198 12.29 6.52 -11.14
C PRO A 198 11.30 7.55 -11.69
N LEU A 199 11.63 8.16 -12.83
CA LEU A 199 10.74 9.11 -13.50
C LEU A 199 9.44 8.42 -13.95
N LEU A 200 9.55 7.23 -14.55
CA LEU A 200 8.38 6.43 -14.93
C LEU A 200 7.54 6.00 -13.70
N CYS A 201 8.17 5.73 -12.57
CA CYS A 201 7.47 5.40 -11.32
C CYS A 201 6.63 6.61 -10.84
N VAL A 202 7.19 7.81 -10.90
CA VAL A 202 6.46 9.05 -10.57
C VAL A 202 5.34 9.30 -11.56
N THR A 203 5.61 9.22 -12.86
CA THR A 203 4.60 9.53 -13.88
C THR A 203 3.45 8.53 -13.90
N THR A 204 3.67 7.29 -13.44
CA THR A 204 2.61 6.27 -13.33
C THR A 204 1.86 6.35 -12.01
N SER A 205 2.54 6.67 -10.91
CA SER A 205 1.92 6.75 -9.57
C SER A 205 1.21 8.08 -9.29
N THR A 206 1.67 9.17 -9.91
CA THR A 206 1.11 10.52 -9.73
C THR A 206 -0.32 10.65 -10.27
N PRO A 207 -0.65 10.18 -11.49
CA PRO A 207 -2.01 10.28 -12.03
C PRO A 207 -3.04 9.56 -11.16
N GLN A 208 -2.68 8.40 -10.61
CA GLN A 208 -3.55 7.66 -9.71
C GLN A 208 -3.81 8.46 -8.42
N SER A 209 -2.76 8.98 -7.80
CA SER A 209 -2.86 9.78 -6.58
C SER A 209 -3.64 11.09 -6.83
N ALA A 210 -3.39 11.75 -7.96
CA ALA A 210 -4.07 12.98 -8.37
C ALA A 210 -5.56 12.73 -8.69
N LEU A 211 -5.88 11.62 -9.37
CA LEU A 211 -7.26 11.23 -9.66
C LEU A 211 -8.03 11.00 -8.36
N PHE A 212 -7.45 10.24 -7.42
CA PHE A 212 -8.11 10.04 -6.13
C PHE A 212 -8.28 11.36 -5.39
N LEU A 213 -7.25 12.20 -5.31
CA LEU A 213 -7.34 13.51 -4.65
C LEU A 213 -8.43 14.39 -5.27
N PHE A 214 -8.51 14.43 -6.61
CA PHE A 214 -9.51 15.20 -7.34
C PHE A 214 -10.92 14.70 -7.03
N VAL A 215 -11.15 13.39 -7.14
CA VAL A 215 -12.47 12.83 -6.89
C VAL A 215 -12.88 12.98 -5.42
N PHE A 216 -11.95 12.77 -4.48
CA PHE A 216 -12.21 13.01 -3.06
C PHE A 216 -12.54 14.47 -2.76
N SER A 217 -11.79 15.41 -3.33
CA SER A 217 -12.06 16.85 -3.17
C SER A 217 -13.44 17.22 -3.71
N HIS A 218 -13.81 16.68 -4.87
CA HIS A 218 -15.12 16.89 -5.46
C HIS A 218 -16.25 16.32 -4.59
N ILE A 219 -16.10 15.09 -4.07
CA ILE A 219 -17.08 14.48 -3.14
C ILE A 219 -17.19 15.33 -1.87
N ALA A 220 -16.06 15.71 -1.28
CA ALA A 220 -16.02 16.52 -0.07
C ALA A 220 -16.77 17.84 -0.27
N TYR A 221 -16.54 18.51 -1.40
CA TYR A 221 -17.24 19.73 -1.78
C TYR A 221 -18.76 19.52 -1.94
N GLN A 222 -19.18 18.45 -2.63
CA GLN A 222 -20.62 18.15 -2.78
C GLN A 222 -21.30 17.85 -1.45
N GLN A 223 -20.64 17.08 -0.58
CA GLN A 223 -21.18 16.73 0.73
C GLN A 223 -21.22 17.93 1.67
N TYR A 224 -20.20 18.80 1.62
CA TYR A 224 -20.17 20.06 2.35
C TYR A 224 -21.38 20.94 2.01
N ARG A 225 -21.76 21.03 0.73
CA ARG A 225 -22.94 21.79 0.30
C ARG A 225 -24.28 21.19 0.74
N LYS A 226 -24.37 19.88 0.95
CA LYS A 226 -25.64 19.17 1.22
C LYS A 226 -25.93 18.94 2.71
N LEU A 227 -24.94 18.55 3.51
CA LEU A 227 -25.14 18.04 4.88
C LEU A 227 -25.00 19.10 5.98
N GLY A 228 -24.60 20.32 5.64
CA GLY A 228 -24.29 21.37 6.61
C GLY A 228 -23.02 21.07 7.42
N LEU A 229 -22.50 22.07 8.13
CA LEU A 229 -21.15 22.02 8.71
C LEU A 229 -20.95 20.96 9.82
N ARG A 230 -21.97 20.63 10.64
CA ARG A 230 -21.77 19.84 11.87
C ARG A 230 -21.62 18.33 11.61
N ALA A 231 -22.56 17.72 10.88
CA ALA A 231 -22.50 16.30 10.55
C ALA A 231 -21.36 15.99 9.58
N TRP A 232 -21.10 16.90 8.63
CA TRP A 232 -19.99 16.78 7.69
C TRP A 232 -18.64 16.74 8.42
N ARG A 233 -18.43 17.61 9.42
CA ARG A 233 -17.14 17.70 10.11
C ARG A 233 -16.71 16.38 10.76
N GLN A 234 -17.66 15.60 11.29
CA GLN A 234 -17.33 14.35 11.97
C GLN A 234 -17.05 13.22 10.96
N LEU A 235 -17.89 13.06 9.93
CA LEU A 235 -17.70 12.03 8.91
C LEU A 235 -16.49 12.31 8.00
N ALA A 236 -16.26 13.58 7.67
CA ALA A 236 -15.13 14.02 6.87
C ALA A 236 -13.80 13.78 7.61
N ARG A 237 -13.75 13.98 8.93
CA ARG A 237 -12.50 13.90 9.69
C ARG A 237 -11.86 12.52 9.59
N ASP A 238 -12.63 11.44 9.77
CA ASP A 238 -12.03 10.11 9.85
C ASP A 238 -11.71 9.53 8.46
N GLY A 239 -12.61 9.73 7.48
CA GLY A 239 -12.42 9.20 6.13
C GLY A 239 -11.43 9.99 5.29
N ILE A 240 -11.52 11.32 5.30
CA ILE A 240 -10.66 12.17 4.49
C ILE A 240 -9.23 12.18 5.05
N GLN A 241 -9.07 12.19 6.37
CA GLN A 241 -7.73 12.18 6.98
C GLN A 241 -6.96 10.90 6.63
N ALA A 242 -7.60 9.73 6.69
CA ALA A 242 -6.95 8.47 6.31
C ALA A 242 -6.54 8.45 4.83
N MET A 243 -7.41 8.90 3.93
CA MET A 243 -7.14 8.94 2.49
C MET A 243 -6.04 9.94 2.14
N ILE A 244 -6.08 11.15 2.72
CA ILE A 244 -5.02 12.14 2.55
C ILE A 244 -3.70 11.58 3.09
N LEU A 245 -3.70 10.93 4.26
CA LEU A 245 -2.49 10.38 4.85
C LEU A 245 -1.86 9.32 3.93
N VAL A 246 -2.65 8.40 3.36
CA VAL A 246 -2.15 7.42 2.38
C VAL A 246 -1.55 8.12 1.16
N LEU A 247 -2.24 9.11 0.61
CA LEU A 247 -1.75 9.86 -0.56
C LEU A 247 -0.44 10.62 -0.24
N THR A 248 -0.34 11.22 0.94
CA THR A 248 0.86 11.93 1.39
C THR A 248 2.03 10.97 1.59
N VAL A 249 1.81 9.82 2.23
CA VAL A 249 2.85 8.80 2.40
C VAL A 249 3.36 8.33 1.04
N ASN A 250 2.46 7.92 0.13
CA ASN A 250 2.84 7.49 -1.21
C ASN A 250 3.61 8.57 -1.97
N LEU A 251 3.17 9.84 -1.88
CA LEU A 251 3.83 10.95 -2.56
C LEU A 251 5.23 11.20 -2.00
N VAL A 252 5.37 11.25 -0.67
CA VAL A 252 6.67 11.47 0.00
C VAL A 252 7.62 10.32 -0.32
N CYS A 253 7.18 9.07 -0.22
CA CYS A 253 8.01 7.91 -0.56
C CYS A 253 8.46 7.93 -2.03
N ASN A 254 7.56 8.27 -2.97
CA ASN A 254 7.92 8.40 -4.38
C ASN A 254 8.90 9.55 -4.65
N LEU A 255 8.77 10.68 -3.95
CA LEU A 255 9.72 11.79 -4.05
C LEU A 255 11.10 11.38 -3.52
N LEU A 256 11.16 10.74 -2.35
CA LEU A 256 12.42 10.25 -1.77
C LEU A 256 13.14 9.26 -2.70
N LEU A 257 12.38 8.34 -3.30
CA LEU A 257 12.87 7.41 -4.30
C LEU A 257 13.41 8.13 -5.55
N SER A 258 12.68 9.12 -6.05
CA SER A 258 13.05 9.87 -7.26
C SER A 258 14.33 10.67 -7.09
N PHE A 259 14.50 11.27 -5.91
CA PHE A 259 15.73 11.97 -5.54
C PHE A 259 16.86 11.03 -5.13
N LYS A 260 16.64 9.70 -5.18
CA LYS A 260 17.58 8.66 -4.71
C LYS A 260 18.15 8.99 -3.33
N VAL A 261 17.29 9.47 -2.42
CA VAL A 261 17.69 9.76 -1.04
C VAL A 261 18.16 8.45 -0.42
N GLY A 262 19.39 8.38 0.08
CA GLY A 262 19.95 7.13 0.60
C GLY A 262 20.61 6.21 -0.44
N ARG A 263 20.76 6.64 -1.70
CA ARG A 263 21.43 5.87 -2.78
C ARG A 263 20.79 4.49 -2.96
N ASP A 264 21.53 3.43 -2.69
CA ASP A 264 21.10 2.05 -2.89
C ASP A 264 20.14 1.55 -1.79
N LEU A 265 20.00 2.31 -0.68
CA LEU A 265 18.93 2.08 0.31
C LEU A 265 17.57 2.60 -0.15
N ALA A 266 17.48 3.22 -1.33
CA ALA A 266 16.21 3.76 -1.82
C ALA A 266 15.14 2.67 -2.00
N ASP A 267 15.55 1.42 -2.25
CA ASP A 267 14.65 0.26 -2.37
C ASP A 267 13.86 0.00 -1.08
N ALA A 268 14.43 0.36 0.09
CA ALA A 268 13.74 0.22 1.36
C ALA A 268 12.48 1.12 1.44
N PHE A 269 12.46 2.27 0.76
CA PHE A 269 11.28 3.14 0.75
C PHE A 269 10.09 2.49 0.08
N PHE A 270 10.29 1.63 -0.93
CA PHE A 270 9.20 0.88 -1.55
C PHE A 270 8.53 -0.06 -0.57
N TYR A 271 9.29 -0.61 0.37
CA TYR A 271 8.79 -1.54 1.37
C TYR A 271 8.17 -0.80 2.55
N ILE A 272 8.79 0.29 3.01
CA ILE A 272 8.23 1.18 4.05
C ILE A 272 6.87 1.74 3.60
N ASP A 273 6.78 2.23 2.37
CA ASP A 273 5.54 2.72 1.75
C ASP A 273 4.43 1.66 1.83
N TRP A 274 4.75 0.42 1.46
CA TRP A 274 3.81 -0.70 1.51
C TRP A 274 3.32 -0.96 2.95
N VAL A 275 4.23 -1.03 3.93
CA VAL A 275 3.88 -1.27 5.34
C VAL A 275 3.00 -0.16 5.90
N LEU A 276 3.35 1.11 5.64
CA LEU A 276 2.62 2.28 6.13
C LEU A 276 1.23 2.34 5.52
N THR A 277 1.11 2.21 4.21
CA THR A 277 -0.18 2.25 3.50
C THR A 277 -1.11 1.13 3.95
N LEU A 278 -0.61 -0.10 4.09
CA LEU A 278 -1.42 -1.20 4.63
C LEU A 278 -1.89 -0.93 6.06
N THR A 279 -1.01 -0.39 6.92
CA THR A 279 -1.34 -0.10 8.31
C THR A 279 -2.43 0.97 8.41
N ILE A 280 -2.33 2.04 7.61
CA ILE A 280 -3.34 3.11 7.57
C ILE A 280 -4.67 2.56 7.07
N LEU A 281 -4.68 1.80 5.96
CA LEU A 281 -5.89 1.22 5.39
C LEU A 281 -6.56 0.21 6.34
N THR A 282 -5.77 -0.62 7.02
CA THR A 282 -6.28 -1.60 7.99
C THR A 282 -6.95 -0.89 9.17
N ASN A 283 -6.30 0.10 9.76
CA ASN A 283 -6.87 0.89 10.86
C ASN A 283 -8.13 1.65 10.41
N TYR A 284 -8.12 2.21 9.20
CA TYR A 284 -9.30 2.85 8.63
C TYR A 284 -10.48 1.86 8.50
N CYS A 285 -10.24 0.65 8.00
CA CYS A 285 -11.28 -0.39 7.89
C CYS A 285 -11.84 -0.78 9.26
N VAL A 286 -10.99 -0.92 10.28
CA VAL A 286 -11.43 -1.18 11.66
C VAL A 286 -12.35 -0.09 12.18
N ASN A 287 -11.96 1.18 12.03
CA ASN A 287 -12.74 2.30 12.52
C ASN A 287 -14.11 2.38 11.84
N VAL A 288 -14.17 2.13 10.53
CA VAL A 288 -15.44 2.09 9.78
C VAL A 288 -16.33 0.94 10.25
N CYS A 289 -15.77 -0.24 10.52
CA CYS A 289 -16.54 -1.37 11.02
C CYS A 289 -17.11 -1.09 12.41
N ASN A 290 -16.28 -0.58 13.33
CA ASN A 290 -16.71 -0.24 14.68
C ASN A 290 -17.81 0.85 14.68
N ALA A 291 -17.72 1.82 13.75
CA ALA A 291 -18.76 2.84 13.58
C ALA A 291 -20.08 2.27 13.02
N ALA A 292 -20.02 1.22 12.19
CA ALA A 292 -21.21 0.52 11.74
C ALA A 292 -21.85 -0.30 12.88
N ASP A 293 -21.02 -0.96 13.70
CA ASP A 293 -21.47 -1.74 14.86
C ASP A 293 -22.13 -0.86 15.94
N SER A 294 -21.66 0.37 16.15
CA SER A 294 -22.28 1.29 17.10
C SER A 294 -23.65 1.81 16.65
N LEU A 295 -23.90 1.86 15.33
CA LEU A 295 -25.19 2.22 14.76
C LEU A 295 -26.20 1.06 14.77
N SER A 296 -25.73 -0.19 14.81
CA SER A 296 -26.57 -1.39 14.88
C SER A 296 -26.85 -1.85 16.31
N GLY A 297 -26.35 -1.12 17.32
CA GLY A 297 -26.54 -1.42 18.73
C GLY A 297 -28.00 -1.76 19.06
N PRO A 298 -28.23 -2.68 20.03
CA PRO A 298 -29.51 -3.32 20.26
C PRO A 298 -30.58 -2.24 20.33
N ARG A 299 -31.50 -2.29 19.37
CA ARG A 299 -32.72 -1.50 19.37
C ARG A 299 -33.36 -1.85 20.70
N HIS A 300 -33.12 -1.01 21.71
CA HIS A 300 -33.68 -1.20 23.04
C HIS A 300 -35.17 -1.22 22.78
N ASP A 301 -35.74 -2.42 22.84
CA ASP A 301 -37.15 -2.67 22.75
C ASP A 301 -37.72 -2.10 24.05
N ASN A 302 -37.85 -0.77 24.08
CA ASN A 302 -38.61 -0.06 25.09
C ASN A 302 -40.09 -0.33 24.80
N SER A 303 -40.48 -1.61 24.89
CA SER A 303 -41.86 -2.06 24.94
C SER A 303 -42.54 -1.65 26.26
N ASN A 304 -41.79 -1.07 27.21
CA ASN A 304 -42.32 -0.42 28.41
C ASN A 304 -42.09 1.11 28.43
N MET A 305 -42.19 1.78 27.27
CA MET A 305 -42.44 3.23 27.29
C MET A 305 -43.93 3.48 27.56
N THR A 306 -44.31 3.30 28.82
CA THR A 306 -45.58 3.79 29.37
C THR A 306 -45.75 5.26 28.99
N HIS A 307 -46.78 5.53 28.19
CA HIS A 307 -47.50 6.78 28.01
C HIS A 307 -46.87 8.00 28.74
N VAL A 308 -45.82 8.59 28.15
CA VAL A 308 -45.44 9.95 28.51
C VAL A 308 -46.23 10.85 27.58
N ASP A 309 -47.36 11.35 28.09
CA ASP A 309 -48.09 12.47 27.48
C ASP A 309 -47.18 13.70 27.47
N ILE A 310 -46.41 13.85 26.40
CA ILE A 310 -45.76 15.10 26.06
C ILE A 310 -46.74 15.86 25.19
N THR A 311 -47.67 16.57 25.83
CA THR A 311 -48.47 17.62 25.19
C THR A 311 -47.50 18.71 24.71
N PRO A 312 -47.26 18.87 23.39
CA PRO A 312 -46.38 19.92 22.91
C PRO A 312 -47.18 21.21 22.83
N THR A 313 -47.10 22.04 23.87
CA THR A 313 -47.57 23.42 23.81
C THR A 313 -46.65 24.20 22.88
N ILE A 314 -47.00 24.27 21.59
CA ILE A 314 -46.34 25.16 20.61
C ILE A 314 -47.32 26.28 20.28
N THR A 315 -47.15 27.41 20.95
CA THR A 315 -47.65 28.71 20.47
C THR A 315 -46.90 29.08 19.20
N SER A 316 -47.64 29.08 18.09
CA SER A 316 -47.21 29.53 16.77
C SER A 316 -47.26 31.06 16.70
N SER A 317 -46.13 31.70 16.40
CA SER A 317 -46.09 32.99 15.72
C SER A 317 -44.89 33.00 14.78
N ASN A 318 -45.18 32.86 13.49
CA ASN A 318 -44.31 33.10 12.34
C ASN A 318 -42.94 32.38 12.25
N GLY A 319 -42.84 31.50 11.25
CA GLY A 319 -41.55 31.07 10.71
C GLY A 319 -41.63 29.68 10.08
N ARG A 320 -41.68 29.62 8.74
CA ARG A 320 -41.72 28.38 7.96
C ARG A 320 -40.61 27.42 8.37
N ARG A 321 -40.98 26.34 9.05
CA ARG A 321 -40.13 25.19 9.37
C ARG A 321 -40.11 24.22 8.20
N PHE A 322 -39.02 24.19 7.44
CA PHE A 322 -38.69 23.05 6.58
C PHE A 322 -38.12 21.93 7.45
N THR A 323 -38.95 20.97 7.84
CA THR A 323 -38.50 19.74 8.51
C THR A 323 -38.17 18.70 7.44
N SER A 324 -37.00 18.84 6.81
CA SER A 324 -36.44 17.74 6.00
C SER A 324 -35.84 16.70 6.96
N LYS A 325 -36.67 15.75 7.40
CA LYS A 325 -36.18 14.47 7.95
C LYS A 325 -35.59 13.67 6.80
N ALA A 326 -34.38 14.03 6.37
CA ALA A 326 -33.59 13.17 5.50
C ALA A 326 -33.20 11.93 6.31
N ASN A 327 -33.88 10.82 6.06
CA ASN A 327 -33.59 9.50 6.63
C ASN A 327 -32.16 9.07 6.27
N LEU A 328 -31.19 9.41 7.11
CA LEU A 328 -29.81 8.90 7.07
C LEU A 328 -29.76 7.36 7.19
N THR A 329 -30.82 6.74 7.71
CA THR A 329 -31.01 5.29 7.74
C THR A 329 -31.13 4.66 6.36
N SER A 330 -31.57 5.37 5.30
CA SER A 330 -31.65 4.75 3.96
C SER A 330 -30.27 4.59 3.30
N TYR A 331 -29.28 5.41 3.67
CA TYR A 331 -27.91 5.26 3.16
C TYR A 331 -27.20 4.03 3.74
N PHE A 332 -27.53 3.61 4.98
CA PHE A 332 -26.96 2.42 5.59
C PHE A 332 -27.77 1.14 5.31
N ASN A 333 -29.10 1.21 5.18
CA ASN A 333 -29.92 0.01 4.92
C ASN A 333 -29.73 -0.61 3.52
N ILE A 334 -29.20 0.15 2.55
CA ILE A 334 -28.90 -0.36 1.20
C ILE A 334 -27.60 -1.19 1.18
N GLN A 335 -26.79 -1.17 2.25
CA GLN A 335 -25.65 -2.09 2.41
C GLN A 335 -26.01 -3.40 3.14
N SER A 336 -27.16 -3.49 3.82
CA SER A 336 -27.55 -4.68 4.60
C SER A 336 -28.49 -5.65 3.86
N THR A 337 -28.96 -5.30 2.66
CA THR A 337 -29.97 -6.07 1.90
C THR A 337 -29.44 -6.77 0.64
N ARG A 338 -28.13 -7.01 0.55
CA ARG A 338 -27.56 -7.89 -0.50
C ARG A 338 -26.41 -8.73 0.00
#